data_AF-A0A318I154-F1
#
_entry.id   AF-A0A318I154-F1
#
_cell.length_a   1.000
_cell.length_b   1.000
_cell.length_c   1.000
_cell.angle_alpha   90.00
_cell.angle_beta   90.00
_cell.angle_gamma   90.00
#
_symmetry.space_group_name_H-M   'P 1'
#
loop_
_entity.id
_entity.type
_entity.pdbx_description
1 polymer ?
#
loop_
_entity_poly.entity_id
_entity_poly.type
_entity_poly.pdbx_seq_one_letter_code
_entity_poly.pdbx_strand_id
1 'polypeptide(L)'
;MSALSNFEIGDIVTLKTHPLLNNDAKKIIEFPAQVPPLMLVKEVLIERKEKKKIYSDEIENARISDLVKYLCIYFNGNKGEFVEVTLYHSLLESYKKLKYYREFEKDKKVTIELDDQLIPEVLRYSLISEYEYGKVVQLKTKKLEQRKSYSGAGERIPGATFQTPDFLLTGVKNESQTDLYYPDGKTKRKITKQLYKIMWFNSIQQKFSEYFLPKEFLVEGLEM
;
A
#
# COMPACT_ATOMS: atom_id res chain seq x y z
N MET A 1 6.72 22.42 -16.45
CA MET A 1 6.95 21.52 -15.30
C MET A 1 5.66 20.78 -15.04
N SER A 2 5.56 19.49 -15.40
CA SER A 2 4.34 18.71 -15.11
C SER A 2 4.17 18.63 -13.60
N ALA A 3 2.99 18.99 -13.09
CA ALA A 3 2.66 18.77 -11.69
C ALA A 3 2.83 17.27 -11.40
N LEU A 4 3.86 16.91 -10.63
CA LEU A 4 3.97 15.57 -10.07
C LEU A 4 2.70 15.35 -9.25
N SER A 5 1.84 14.42 -9.67
CA SER A 5 0.68 14.07 -8.86
C SER A 5 1.20 13.41 -7.58
N ASN A 6 1.12 14.12 -6.46
CA ASN A 6 1.48 13.56 -5.17
C ASN A 6 0.49 12.46 -4.80
N PHE A 7 0.98 11.43 -4.12
CA PHE A 7 0.10 10.39 -3.57
C PHE A 7 -0.72 10.97 -2.41
N GLU A 8 -1.93 10.46 -2.26
CA GLU A 8 -2.85 10.84 -1.17
C GLU A 8 -2.92 9.75 -0.10
N ILE A 9 -3.53 10.08 1.04
CA ILE A 9 -3.69 9.12 2.14
C ILE A 9 -4.62 8.00 1.70
N GLY A 10 -4.18 6.76 1.90
CA GLY A 10 -4.90 5.56 1.46
C GLY A 10 -4.59 5.12 0.03
N ASP A 11 -3.74 5.84 -0.70
CA ASP A 11 -3.20 5.35 -1.97
C ASP A 11 -2.32 4.13 -1.73
N ILE A 12 -2.44 3.15 -2.64
CA ILE A 12 -1.57 1.97 -2.68
C ILE A 12 -0.35 2.29 -3.54
N VAL A 13 0.83 2.08 -2.96
CA VAL A 13 2.12 2.35 -3.60
C VAL A 13 3.06 1.16 -3.42
N THR A 14 4.10 1.09 -4.22
CA THR A 14 5.22 0.16 -4.01
C THR A 14 6.54 0.79 -4.42
N LEU A 15 7.65 0.10 -4.19
CA LEU A 15 8.97 0.55 -4.65
C LEU A 15 9.09 0.36 -6.16
N LYS A 16 9.81 1.27 -6.81
CA LYS A 16 10.11 1.16 -8.26
C LYS A 16 10.86 -0.11 -8.67
N THR A 17 11.49 -0.78 -7.71
CA THR A 17 12.14 -2.08 -7.91
C THR A 17 11.17 -3.24 -7.97
N HIS A 18 9.85 -3.02 -7.78
CA HIS A 18 8.87 -4.09 -7.78
C HIS A 18 8.82 -4.77 -9.16
N PRO A 19 8.99 -6.11 -9.25
CA PRO A 19 9.16 -6.82 -10.52
C PRO A 19 7.95 -6.70 -11.46
N LEU A 20 6.74 -6.57 -10.91
CA LEU A 20 5.51 -6.36 -11.71
C LEU A 20 5.41 -4.98 -12.37
N LEU A 21 6.35 -4.05 -12.14
CA LEU A 21 6.43 -2.78 -12.87
C LEU A 21 7.15 -2.90 -14.22
N ASN A 22 7.85 -4.02 -14.46
CA ASN A 22 8.56 -4.24 -15.71
C ASN A 22 7.58 -4.35 -16.89
N ASN A 23 8.05 -3.91 -18.06
CA ASN A 23 7.20 -3.81 -19.25
C ASN A 23 6.64 -5.16 -19.70
N ASP A 24 7.42 -6.22 -19.51
CA ASP A 24 6.97 -7.58 -19.73
C ASP A 24 6.24 -8.04 -18.48
N ALA A 25 4.94 -8.34 -18.60
CA ALA A 25 4.19 -9.03 -17.55
C ALA A 25 4.79 -10.44 -17.37
N LYS A 26 5.86 -10.53 -16.59
CA LYS A 26 6.56 -11.77 -16.26
C LYS A 26 6.01 -12.29 -14.95
N LYS A 27 6.02 -13.61 -14.80
CA LYS A 27 5.83 -14.23 -13.48
C LYS A 27 6.84 -13.62 -12.51
N ILE A 28 6.50 -13.53 -11.23
CA ILE A 28 7.48 -13.24 -10.19
C ILE A 28 8.41 -14.45 -10.15
N ILE A 29 9.61 -14.31 -10.73
CA ILE A 29 10.66 -15.35 -10.76
C ILE A 29 11.56 -15.22 -9.52
N GLU A 30 11.54 -14.06 -8.87
CA GLU A 30 12.27 -13.78 -7.63
C GLU A 30 11.63 -14.51 -6.44
N PHE A 31 12.43 -14.76 -5.39
CA PHE A 31 11.90 -15.29 -4.13
C PHE A 31 10.85 -14.30 -3.58
N PRO A 32 9.62 -14.75 -3.26
CA PRO A 32 8.54 -13.85 -2.83
C PRO A 32 8.89 -12.94 -1.65
N ALA A 33 9.77 -13.41 -0.76
CA ALA A 33 10.26 -12.63 0.39
C ALA A 33 11.15 -11.43 0.01
N GLN A 34 11.68 -11.39 -1.22
CA GLN A 34 12.52 -10.30 -1.73
C GLN A 34 11.73 -9.28 -2.57
N VAL A 35 10.47 -9.60 -2.91
CA VAL A 35 9.58 -8.71 -3.63
C VAL A 35 9.11 -7.60 -2.70
N PRO A 36 9.23 -6.32 -3.05
CA PRO A 36 8.71 -5.24 -2.22
C PRO A 36 7.22 -5.40 -1.89
N PRO A 37 6.78 -5.04 -0.68
CA PRO A 37 5.36 -5.04 -0.35
C PRO A 37 4.61 -3.96 -1.13
N LEU A 38 3.31 -4.17 -1.26
CA LEU A 38 2.37 -3.08 -1.50
C LEU A 38 2.10 -2.40 -0.17
N MET A 39 2.23 -1.08 -0.18
CA MET A 39 2.12 -0.23 0.98
C MET A 39 0.98 0.76 0.81
N LEU A 40 0.44 1.24 1.93
CA LEU A 40 -0.58 2.28 1.97
C LEU A 40 0.01 3.57 2.52
N VAL A 41 -0.24 4.69 1.84
CA VAL A 41 0.20 6.01 2.30
C VAL A 41 -0.60 6.43 3.53
N LYS A 42 0.06 6.50 4.69
CA LYS A 42 -0.51 6.95 5.97
C LYS A 42 -0.44 8.45 6.13
N GLU A 43 0.70 9.04 5.73
CA GLU A 43 0.94 10.47 5.86
C GLU A 43 1.75 11.02 4.70
N VAL A 44 1.53 12.28 4.38
CA VAL A 44 2.32 13.04 3.41
C VAL A 44 3.12 14.11 4.15
N LEU A 45 4.43 14.11 3.98
CA LEU A 45 5.37 15.04 4.60
C LEU A 45 6.02 15.89 3.51
N ILE A 46 5.92 17.22 3.64
CA ILE A 46 6.43 18.18 2.67
C ILE A 46 7.52 19.02 3.35
N GLU A 47 8.75 18.87 2.91
CA GLU A 47 9.92 19.61 3.39
C GLU A 47 10.14 20.90 2.59
N ARG A 48 10.68 21.94 3.25
CA ARG A 48 11.05 23.20 2.59
C ARG A 48 12.35 23.06 1.81
N LYS A 49 12.36 23.52 0.57
CA LYS A 49 13.53 23.53 -0.33
C LYS A 49 14.76 24.20 0.30
N GLU A 50 14.56 25.28 1.03
CA GLU A 50 15.63 26.04 1.70
C GLU A 50 16.36 25.26 2.79
N LYS A 51 15.68 24.29 3.43
CA LYS A 51 16.21 23.55 4.59
C LYS A 51 16.65 22.13 4.25
N LYS A 52 16.40 21.67 3.02
CA LYS A 52 16.65 20.29 2.62
C LYS A 52 17.72 20.21 1.54
N LYS A 53 18.76 19.44 1.84
CA LYS A 53 19.77 19.04 0.87
C LYS A 53 19.18 17.98 -0.09
N ILE A 54 18.91 18.40 -1.33
CA ILE A 54 18.34 17.56 -2.40
C ILE A 54 19.43 16.85 -3.22
N TYR A 55 20.58 17.50 -3.38
CA TYR A 55 21.70 17.02 -4.20
C TYR A 55 22.93 16.75 -3.34
N SER A 56 23.80 15.84 -3.79
CA SER A 56 25.10 15.58 -3.17
C SER A 56 26.01 16.79 -3.32
N ASP A 57 26.89 17.02 -2.34
CA ASP A 57 27.95 18.03 -2.45
C ASP A 57 29.21 17.44 -3.12
N GLU A 58 29.30 16.11 -3.19
CA GLU A 58 30.47 15.38 -3.70
C GLU A 58 30.38 15.07 -5.20
N ILE A 59 29.16 14.84 -5.69
CA ILE A 59 28.90 14.46 -7.09
C ILE A 59 27.94 15.46 -7.69
N GLU A 60 28.40 16.13 -8.75
CA GLU A 60 27.62 17.15 -9.45
C GLU A 60 26.29 16.57 -9.95
N ASN A 61 25.19 17.30 -9.71
CA ASN A 61 23.83 16.94 -10.14
C ASN A 61 23.30 15.59 -9.60
N ALA A 62 23.97 14.95 -8.64
CA ALA A 62 23.49 13.70 -8.04
C ALA A 62 22.37 13.97 -7.03
N ARG A 63 21.12 13.71 -7.41
CA ARG A 63 19.96 13.81 -6.52
C ARG A 63 19.96 12.69 -5.48
N ILE A 64 19.90 13.05 -4.20
CA ILE A 64 19.94 12.12 -3.05
C ILE A 64 18.66 12.15 -2.21
N SER A 65 17.77 13.11 -2.44
CA SER A 65 16.50 13.20 -1.71
C SER A 65 15.40 13.93 -2.48
N ASP A 66 14.19 13.96 -1.91
CA ASP A 66 13.06 14.74 -2.40
C ASP A 66 12.51 15.66 -1.32
N LEU A 67 11.72 16.64 -1.76
CA LEU A 67 10.94 17.50 -0.89
C LEU A 67 9.67 16.84 -0.35
N VAL A 68 9.22 15.75 -0.97
CA VAL A 68 8.01 15.03 -0.54
C VAL A 68 8.40 13.63 -0.10
N LYS A 69 8.02 13.30 1.13
CA LYS A 69 8.13 11.97 1.73
C LYS A 69 6.76 11.47 2.13
N TYR A 70 6.64 10.16 2.21
CA TYR A 70 5.41 9.48 2.61
C TYR A 70 5.73 8.53 3.75
N LEU A 71 4.97 8.61 4.83
CA LEU A 71 4.92 7.53 5.80
C LEU A 71 3.98 6.48 5.23
N CYS A 72 4.54 5.34 4.83
CA CYS A 72 3.81 4.23 4.26
C CYS A 72 3.72 3.10 5.27
N ILE A 73 2.64 2.33 5.24
CA ILE A 73 2.46 1.15 6.08
C ILE A 73 2.25 -0.09 5.20
N TYR A 74 2.75 -1.23 5.65
CA TYR A 74 2.39 -2.53 5.11
C TYR A 74 2.27 -3.55 6.23
N PHE A 75 1.64 -4.69 5.95
CA PHE A 75 1.57 -5.78 6.89
C PHE A 75 2.70 -6.77 6.65
N ASN A 76 3.40 -7.15 7.71
CA ASN A 76 4.39 -8.22 7.68
C ASN A 76 3.74 -9.50 8.20
N GLY A 77 3.26 -10.33 7.28
CA GLY A 77 2.65 -11.63 7.56
C GLY A 77 3.56 -12.63 8.28
N ASN A 78 4.89 -12.50 8.17
CA ASN A 78 5.84 -13.36 8.90
C ASN A 78 5.98 -13.00 10.37
N LYS A 79 5.62 -11.76 10.75
CA LYS A 79 5.62 -11.28 12.14
C LYS A 79 4.21 -11.03 12.68
N GLY A 80 3.22 -11.01 11.79
CA GLY A 80 1.83 -10.71 12.12
C GLY A 80 1.66 -9.27 12.60
N GLU A 81 2.42 -8.31 12.08
CA GLU A 81 2.45 -6.92 12.54
C GLU A 81 2.43 -5.91 11.39
N PHE A 82 2.00 -4.69 11.67
CA PHE A 82 2.13 -3.57 10.73
C PHE A 82 3.51 -2.92 10.87
N VAL A 83 4.14 -2.63 9.73
CA VAL A 83 5.44 -1.98 9.66
C VAL A 83 5.30 -0.65 8.94
N GLU A 84 5.84 0.40 9.55
CA GLU A 84 5.89 1.73 8.97
C GLU A 84 7.26 2.03 8.35
N VAL A 85 7.25 2.69 7.20
CA VAL A 85 8.47 3.11 6.50
C VAL A 85 8.28 4.48 5.89
N THR A 86 9.28 5.35 6.03
CA THR A 86 9.27 6.68 5.38
C THR A 86 10.06 6.63 4.08
N LEU A 87 9.41 6.95 2.96
CA LEU A 87 10.01 6.86 1.62
C LEU A 87 9.85 8.17 0.84
N TYR A 88 10.83 8.49 0.01
CA TYR A 88 10.78 9.63 -0.91
C TYR A 88 9.87 9.35 -2.10
N HIS A 89 9.20 10.40 -2.60
CA HIS A 89 8.29 10.30 -3.74
C HIS A 89 8.88 9.59 -4.96
N SER A 90 10.13 9.93 -5.32
CA SER A 90 10.83 9.40 -6.47
C SER A 90 11.19 7.93 -6.38
N LEU A 91 11.09 7.31 -5.19
CA LEU A 91 11.31 5.88 -4.98
C LEU A 91 10.03 5.06 -5.13
N LEU A 92 8.88 5.72 -5.13
CA LEU A 92 7.56 5.09 -5.14
C LEU A 92 6.95 5.07 -6.54
N GLU A 93 6.05 4.11 -6.74
CA GLU A 93 5.23 4.00 -7.92
C GLU A 93 3.81 3.54 -7.54
N SER A 94 2.82 3.93 -8.35
CA SER A 94 1.43 3.53 -8.12
C SER A 94 1.20 2.06 -8.43
N TYR A 95 0.40 1.38 -7.60
CA TYR A 95 -0.05 0.02 -7.88
C TYR A 95 -0.79 -0.12 -9.22
N LYS A 96 -1.37 0.96 -9.73
CA LYS A 96 -2.09 1.00 -11.01
C LYS A 96 -1.19 0.65 -12.20
N LYS A 97 0.13 0.77 -12.06
CA LYS A 97 1.11 0.41 -13.09
C LYS A 97 1.55 -1.05 -13.04
N LEU A 98 1.13 -1.82 -12.02
CA LEU A 98 1.51 -3.22 -11.87
C LEU A 98 0.82 -4.06 -12.93
N LYS A 99 1.60 -4.93 -13.58
CA LYS A 99 1.11 -5.87 -14.59
C LYS A 99 1.10 -7.28 -14.01
N TYR A 100 -0.09 -7.78 -13.69
CA TYR A 100 -0.25 -9.13 -13.18
C TYR A 100 -0.29 -10.12 -14.34
N TYR A 101 0.59 -11.12 -14.31
CA TYR A 101 0.59 -12.20 -15.29
C TYR A 101 -0.68 -13.05 -15.17
N ARG A 102 -1.30 -13.38 -16.31
CA ARG A 102 -2.32 -14.43 -16.42
C ARG A 102 -1.88 -15.40 -17.49
N GLU A 103 -1.86 -16.68 -17.14
CA GLU A 103 -1.68 -17.75 -18.10
C GLU A 103 -3.02 -17.87 -18.85
N PHE A 104 -3.07 -17.36 -20.09
CA PHE A 104 -4.19 -17.62 -20.97
C PHE A 104 -3.98 -19.00 -21.58
N GLU A 105 -4.98 -19.88 -21.50
CA GLU A 105 -5.00 -21.08 -22.34
C GLU A 105 -4.85 -20.65 -23.80
N LYS A 106 -3.84 -21.19 -24.48
CA LYS A 106 -3.44 -20.75 -25.82
C LYS A 106 -4.52 -20.91 -26.91
N ASP A 107 -5.63 -21.59 -26.63
CA ASP A 107 -6.57 -22.04 -27.67
C ASP A 107 -8.01 -21.52 -27.56
N LYS A 108 -8.31 -20.57 -26.67
CA LYS A 108 -9.61 -19.86 -26.73
C LYS A 108 -9.38 -18.37 -26.52
N LYS A 109 -9.81 -17.56 -27.50
CA LYS A 109 -10.01 -16.11 -27.34
C LYS A 109 -11.09 -15.89 -26.28
N VAL A 110 -10.75 -16.07 -25.01
CA VAL A 110 -11.57 -15.59 -23.91
C VAL A 110 -11.15 -14.14 -23.73
N THR A 111 -11.95 -13.24 -24.28
CA THR A 111 -11.84 -11.82 -23.98
C THR A 111 -12.15 -11.68 -22.49
N ILE A 112 -11.11 -11.60 -21.64
CA ILE A 112 -11.29 -11.31 -20.22
C ILE A 112 -11.98 -9.96 -20.14
N GLU A 113 -13.18 -9.93 -19.56
CA GLU A 113 -13.92 -8.70 -19.36
C GLU A 113 -13.05 -7.75 -18.52
N LEU A 114 -13.12 -6.44 -18.77
CA LEU A 114 -12.35 -5.45 -17.99
C LEU A 114 -12.58 -5.61 -16.48
N ASP A 115 -13.76 -6.10 -16.12
CA ASP A 115 -14.20 -6.33 -14.75
C ASP A 115 -13.48 -7.49 -14.06
N ASP A 116 -13.00 -8.45 -14.85
CA ASP A 116 -12.19 -9.56 -14.36
C ASP A 116 -10.74 -9.13 -14.13
N GLN A 117 -10.30 -7.93 -14.52
CA GLN A 117 -8.92 -7.48 -14.30
C GLN A 117 -8.74 -6.95 -12.87
N LEU A 118 -7.64 -7.36 -12.22
CA LEU A 118 -7.41 -7.10 -10.80
C LEU A 118 -7.31 -5.60 -10.45
N ILE A 119 -6.71 -4.79 -11.33
CA ILE A 119 -6.57 -3.35 -11.08
C ILE A 119 -7.92 -2.60 -11.17
N PRO A 120 -8.72 -2.76 -12.25
CA PRO A 120 -10.11 -2.26 -12.29
C PRO A 120 -10.95 -2.68 -11.10
N GLU A 121 -10.83 -3.94 -10.65
CA GLU A 121 -11.56 -4.42 -9.48
C GLU A 121 -11.20 -3.64 -8.21
N VAL A 122 -9.89 -3.50 -7.92
CA VAL A 122 -9.38 -2.77 -6.75
C VAL A 122 -9.78 -1.29 -6.77
N LEU A 123 -9.87 -0.69 -7.96
CA LEU A 123 -10.34 0.69 -8.12
C LEU A 123 -11.81 0.87 -7.70
N ARG A 124 -12.61 -0.21 -7.69
CA ARG A 124 -14.04 -0.20 -7.36
C ARG A 124 -14.34 -0.65 -5.94
N TYR A 125 -13.34 -0.89 -5.11
CA TYR A 125 -13.57 -1.31 -3.74
C TYR A 125 -14.45 -0.32 -2.98
N SER A 126 -15.47 -0.86 -2.31
CA SER A 126 -16.29 -0.14 -1.36
C SER A 126 -15.45 0.20 -0.13
N LEU A 127 -15.08 1.48 -0.01
CA LEU A 127 -14.46 1.98 1.21
C LEU A 127 -15.47 1.92 2.36
N ILE A 128 -14.97 1.74 3.57
CA ILE A 128 -15.81 1.90 4.76
C ILE A 128 -16.34 3.34 4.82
N SER A 129 -17.66 3.49 4.79
CA SER A 129 -18.33 4.78 4.95
C SER A 129 -18.43 5.17 6.43
N GLU A 130 -18.78 4.22 7.30
CA GLU A 130 -19.09 4.45 8.71
C GLU A 130 -18.48 3.38 9.62
N TYR A 131 -18.16 3.79 10.85
CA TYR A 131 -17.64 2.88 11.86
C TYR A 131 -18.78 2.05 12.47
N GLU A 132 -18.58 0.73 12.51
CA GLU A 132 -19.49 -0.22 13.14
C GLU A 132 -18.69 -1.22 13.98
N TYR A 133 -18.95 -1.27 15.28
CA TYR A 133 -18.23 -2.16 16.20
C TYR A 133 -18.51 -3.63 15.87
N GLY A 134 -17.46 -4.44 15.81
CA GLY A 134 -17.54 -5.87 15.46
C GLY A 134 -17.65 -6.15 13.96
N LYS A 135 -17.69 -5.12 13.10
CA LYS A 135 -17.72 -5.30 11.65
C LYS A 135 -16.43 -5.93 11.13
N VAL A 136 -16.57 -6.86 10.19
CA VAL A 136 -15.46 -7.48 9.47
C VAL A 136 -15.01 -6.59 8.34
N VAL A 137 -13.71 -6.33 8.26
CA VAL A 137 -13.11 -5.42 7.29
C VAL A 137 -11.80 -5.99 6.75
N GLN A 138 -11.42 -5.57 5.54
CA GLN A 138 -10.18 -5.98 4.91
C GLN A 138 -9.27 -4.81 4.63
N LEU A 139 -7.96 -5.08 4.56
CA LEU A 139 -7.00 -4.11 4.05
C LEU A 139 -7.12 -4.03 2.52
N LYS A 140 -7.11 -2.82 1.96
CA LYS A 140 -7.13 -2.58 0.50
C LYS A 140 -6.12 -3.40 -0.30
N THR A 141 -4.97 -3.73 0.28
CA THR A 141 -3.93 -4.49 -0.42
C THR A 141 -4.15 -6.00 -0.40
N LYS A 142 -5.12 -6.52 0.36
CA LYS A 142 -5.32 -7.97 0.62
C LYS A 142 -5.36 -8.78 -0.67
N LYS A 143 -6.25 -8.45 -1.61
CA LYS A 143 -6.39 -9.19 -2.88
C LYS A 143 -5.17 -9.07 -3.78
N LEU A 144 -4.55 -7.89 -3.84
CA LEU A 144 -3.35 -7.65 -4.63
C LEU A 144 -2.17 -8.50 -4.13
N GLU A 145 -1.97 -8.53 -2.81
CA GLU A 145 -0.96 -9.37 -2.16
C GLU A 145 -1.28 -10.86 -2.27
N GLN A 146 -2.56 -11.22 -2.21
CA GLN A 146 -2.99 -12.59 -2.47
C GLN A 146 -2.64 -13.01 -3.89
N ARG A 147 -2.96 -12.21 -4.92
CA ARG A 147 -2.66 -12.55 -6.32
C ARG A 147 -1.16 -12.69 -6.58
N LYS A 148 -0.30 -11.95 -5.87
CA LYS A 148 1.17 -12.13 -5.90
C LYS A 148 1.63 -13.49 -5.38
N SER A 149 0.79 -14.14 -4.57
CA SER A 149 1.14 -15.34 -3.80
C SER A 149 0.73 -16.65 -4.47
N TYR A 150 0.21 -16.62 -5.70
CA TYR A 150 -0.19 -17.81 -6.43
C TYR A 150 0.56 -17.89 -7.77
N SER A 151 1.00 -19.09 -8.11
CA SER A 151 1.50 -19.41 -9.45
C SER A 151 0.32 -19.51 -10.44
N GLY A 152 0.61 -19.46 -11.74
CA GLY A 152 -0.40 -19.60 -12.80
C GLY A 152 -1.24 -20.89 -12.71
N ALA A 153 -0.71 -21.92 -12.05
CA ALA A 153 -1.37 -23.20 -11.82
C ALA A 153 -2.28 -23.23 -10.57
N GLY A 154 -2.49 -22.09 -9.89
CA GLY A 154 -3.26 -22.03 -8.65
C GLY A 154 -2.51 -22.55 -7.42
N GLU A 155 -1.23 -22.88 -7.55
CA GLU A 155 -0.40 -23.29 -6.42
C GLU A 155 0.07 -22.07 -5.63
N ARG A 156 -0.11 -22.10 -4.31
CA ARG A 156 0.39 -21.06 -3.41
C ARG A 156 1.92 -21.07 -3.44
N ILE A 157 2.52 -19.92 -3.74
CA ILE A 157 3.97 -19.74 -3.65
C ILE A 157 4.33 -19.68 -2.15
N PRO A 158 5.15 -20.62 -1.64
CA PRO A 158 5.57 -20.61 -0.24
C PRO A 158 6.30 -19.31 0.11
N GLY A 159 6.06 -18.77 1.29
CA GLY A 159 6.71 -17.54 1.75
C GLY A 159 6.07 -16.24 1.27
N ALA A 160 4.78 -16.24 0.94
CA ALA A 160 4.00 -15.01 0.78
C ALA A 160 3.96 -14.21 2.09
N THR A 161 4.73 -13.13 2.19
CA THR A 161 5.06 -12.46 3.46
C THR A 161 4.20 -11.26 3.82
N PHE A 162 3.26 -10.81 2.98
CA PHE A 162 2.55 -9.54 3.18
C PHE A 162 1.03 -9.62 3.13
N GLN A 163 0.47 -10.84 3.06
CA GLN A 163 -0.97 -11.05 3.14
C GLN A 163 -1.49 -10.73 4.54
N THR A 164 -2.66 -10.09 4.60
CA THR A 164 -3.37 -9.82 5.85
C THR A 164 -4.50 -10.81 6.09
N PRO A 165 -4.86 -11.10 7.35
CA PRO A 165 -6.15 -11.70 7.67
C PRO A 165 -7.31 -10.73 7.38
N ASP A 166 -8.53 -11.19 7.64
CA ASP A 166 -9.65 -10.29 7.92
C ASP A 166 -9.52 -9.71 9.32
N PHE A 167 -10.05 -8.50 9.51
CA PHE A 167 -9.99 -7.79 10.78
C PHE A 167 -11.38 -7.51 11.33
N LEU A 168 -11.48 -7.38 12.65
CA LEU A 168 -12.66 -6.84 13.32
C LEU A 168 -12.41 -5.38 13.71
N LEU A 169 -13.39 -4.52 13.46
CA LEU A 169 -13.39 -3.15 14.01
C LEU A 169 -13.70 -3.18 15.50
N THR A 170 -12.78 -2.68 16.34
CA THR A 170 -12.93 -2.70 17.81
C THR A 170 -12.88 -1.32 18.46
N GLY A 171 -12.59 -0.27 17.70
CA GLY A 171 -12.60 1.09 18.22
C GLY A 171 -12.43 2.17 17.15
N VAL A 172 -12.66 3.42 17.52
CA VAL A 172 -12.47 4.59 16.67
C VAL A 172 -11.83 5.72 17.46
N LYS A 173 -10.93 6.47 16.83
CA LYS A 173 -10.24 7.61 17.42
C LYS A 173 -10.07 8.72 16.39
N ASN A 174 -10.21 9.97 16.83
CA ASN A 174 -9.82 11.13 16.03
C ASN A 174 -8.32 11.37 16.15
N GLU A 175 -7.66 11.61 15.01
CA GLU A 175 -6.23 11.87 14.97
C GLU A 175 -5.94 13.35 15.24
N SER A 176 -4.92 13.61 16.06
CA SER A 176 -4.54 14.98 16.45
C SER A 176 -4.04 15.77 15.25
N GLN A 177 -4.77 16.81 14.87
CA GLN A 177 -4.47 17.68 13.73
C GLN A 177 -3.43 18.77 14.10
N THR A 178 -2.33 18.38 14.75
CA THR A 178 -1.27 19.29 15.20
C THR A 178 -0.11 19.32 14.20
N ASP A 179 0.55 20.48 14.10
CA ASP A 179 1.77 20.67 13.28
C ASP A 179 1.59 20.37 11.77
N LEU A 180 0.39 20.67 11.23
CA LEU A 180 0.06 20.42 9.82
C LEU A 180 0.61 21.46 8.85
N TYR A 181 0.86 22.68 9.32
CA TYR A 181 1.28 23.82 8.53
C TYR A 181 2.55 24.43 9.09
N TYR A 182 3.37 24.99 8.20
CA TYR A 182 4.46 25.86 8.58
C TYR A 182 3.94 27.25 9.03
N PRO A 183 4.78 28.09 9.67
CA PRO A 183 4.39 29.44 10.07
C PRO A 183 3.92 30.35 8.93
N ASP A 184 4.32 30.05 7.68
CA ASP A 184 3.87 30.77 6.48
C ASP A 184 2.56 30.21 5.90
N GLY A 185 1.87 29.31 6.61
CA GLY A 185 0.62 28.68 6.21
C GLY A 185 0.76 27.57 5.16
N LYS A 186 1.96 27.29 4.65
CA LYS A 186 2.17 26.19 3.69
C LYS A 186 2.02 24.84 4.38
N THR A 187 1.41 23.88 3.69
CA THR A 187 1.26 22.51 4.18
C THR A 187 2.62 21.89 4.45
N LYS A 188 2.80 21.42 5.69
CA LYS A 188 3.96 20.67 6.16
C LYS A 188 3.66 19.17 6.21
N ARG A 189 2.45 18.81 6.66
CA ARG A 189 2.05 17.43 6.88
C ARG A 189 0.56 17.25 6.55
N LYS A 190 0.21 16.16 5.89
CA LYS A 190 -1.17 15.68 5.73
C LYS A 190 -1.31 14.34 6.44
N ILE A 191 -2.34 14.23 7.28
CA ILE A 191 -2.72 13.01 8.01
C ILE A 191 -4.23 12.81 7.88
N THR A 192 -4.70 11.58 8.12
CA THR A 192 -6.14 11.31 8.20
C THR A 192 -6.73 12.01 9.42
N LYS A 193 -8.04 12.23 9.41
CA LYS A 193 -8.78 12.76 10.56
C LYS A 193 -9.20 11.67 11.54
N GLN A 194 -9.35 10.44 11.06
CA GLN A 194 -9.98 9.36 11.83
C GLN A 194 -9.22 8.05 11.63
N LEU A 195 -8.94 7.39 12.75
CA LEU A 195 -8.35 6.07 12.81
C LEU A 195 -9.37 5.07 13.34
N TYR A 196 -9.39 3.88 12.75
CA TYR A 196 -10.13 2.73 13.25
C TYR A 196 -9.16 1.74 13.89
N LYS A 197 -9.52 1.28 15.08
CA LYS A 197 -8.86 0.18 15.76
C LYS A 197 -9.34 -1.11 15.15
N ILE A 198 -8.41 -1.89 14.64
CA ILE A 198 -8.65 -3.22 14.09
C ILE A 198 -8.06 -4.27 15.02
N MET A 199 -8.66 -5.45 15.04
CA MET A 199 -8.20 -6.61 15.81
C MET A 199 -8.14 -7.85 14.92
N TRP A 200 -7.12 -8.68 15.11
CA TRP A 200 -6.97 -9.99 14.48
C TRP A 200 -6.27 -10.97 15.42
N PHE A 201 -6.44 -12.26 15.15
CA PHE A 201 -5.64 -13.28 15.82
C PHE A 201 -4.25 -13.35 15.17
N ASN A 202 -3.20 -13.04 15.93
CA ASN A 202 -1.82 -13.17 15.49
C ASN A 202 -1.32 -14.58 15.84
N SER A 203 -1.28 -15.47 14.84
CA SER A 203 -0.85 -16.86 15.01
C SER A 203 0.63 -17.01 15.38
N ILE A 204 1.47 -16.00 15.12
CA ILE A 204 2.90 -16.05 15.45
C ILE A 204 3.10 -15.81 16.94
N GLN A 205 2.31 -14.89 17.51
CA GLN A 205 2.36 -14.57 18.94
C GLN A 205 1.32 -15.34 19.78
N GLN A 206 0.44 -16.13 19.14
CA GLN A 206 -0.65 -16.87 19.79
C GLN A 206 -1.57 -15.99 20.65
N LYS A 207 -1.85 -14.77 20.19
CA LYS A 207 -2.72 -13.80 20.88
C LYS A 207 -3.44 -12.88 19.91
N PHE A 208 -4.48 -12.21 20.37
CA PHE A 208 -5.07 -11.11 19.62
C PHE A 208 -4.11 -9.91 19.58
N SER A 209 -3.97 -9.34 18.39
CA SER A 209 -3.24 -8.10 18.16
C SER A 209 -4.23 -7.02 17.74
N GLU A 210 -3.92 -5.79 18.09
CA GLU A 210 -4.73 -4.63 17.75
C GLU A 210 -3.85 -3.52 17.18
N TYR A 211 -4.41 -2.73 16.25
CA TYR A 211 -3.68 -1.62 15.65
C TYR A 211 -4.65 -0.54 15.17
N PHE A 212 -4.23 0.73 15.20
CA PHE A 212 -5.01 1.84 14.66
C PHE A 212 -4.57 2.17 13.23
N LEU A 213 -5.50 2.10 12.28
CA LEU A 213 -5.26 2.46 10.87
C LEU A 213 -6.19 3.58 10.41
N PRO A 214 -5.75 4.43 9.48
CA PRO A 214 -6.65 5.31 8.72
C PRO A 214 -7.84 4.54 8.16
N LYS A 215 -9.05 5.11 8.30
CA LYS A 215 -10.25 4.50 7.73
C LYS A 215 -10.12 4.28 6.22
N GLU A 216 -9.34 5.14 5.55
CA GLU A 216 -9.06 5.07 4.13
C GLU A 216 -8.32 3.79 3.73
N PHE A 217 -7.82 2.98 4.67
CA PHE A 217 -7.10 1.74 4.38
C PHE A 217 -8.01 0.52 4.27
N LEU A 218 -9.26 0.67 4.72
CA LEU A 218 -10.16 -0.43 4.98
C LEU A 218 -11.28 -0.46 3.96
N VAL A 219 -11.65 -1.67 3.57
CA VAL A 219 -12.73 -1.97 2.61
C VAL A 219 -13.65 -3.03 3.16
N GLU A 220 -14.84 -3.10 2.58
CA GLU A 220 -15.90 -4.03 2.96
C GLU A 220 -16.26 -4.96 1.80
N GLY A 221 -16.76 -6.14 2.14
CA GLY A 221 -17.33 -7.06 1.16
C GLY A 221 -16.33 -7.55 0.12
N LEU A 222 -15.04 -7.58 0.45
CA LEU A 222 -14.02 -8.04 -0.49
C LEU A 222 -14.14 -9.57 -0.64
N GLU A 223 -14.72 -9.99 -1.77
CA GLU A 223 -14.74 -11.38 -2.20
C GLU A 223 -13.37 -11.76 -2.75
N MET A 224 -12.84 -12.90 -2.30
CA MET A 224 -11.48 -13.35 -2.62
C MET A 224 -11.47 -14.28 -3.83
#